data_AF-A0A1J5D4L3-F1
#
_entry.id   AF-A0A1J5D4L3-F1
#
_cell.length_a   1.000
_cell.length_b   1.000
_cell.length_c   1.000
_cell.angle_alpha   90.00
_cell.angle_beta   90.00
_cell.angle_gamma   90.00
#
_symmetry.space_group_name_H-M   'P 1'
#
loop_
_entity.id
_entity.type
_entity.pdbx_description
1 polymer ?
#
loop_
_entity_poly.entity_id
_entity_poly.type
_entity_poly.pdbx_seq_one_letter_code
_entity_poly.pdbx_strand_id
1 'polypeptide(L)'
;MAEIHEKWGFGMAPYKRHTEDQRVKAALEVLEVLAAPSVAAASEASASISEVKGLYNRSHRQDQWDWFTTWYRLGRPSRPRARSIAEGLKSLRTIAKDSSTEDSIYSVVERLQLLGTVSSLRGFVANEPPPAELGQVYILSTRESRDILKIGYTNRDVRKRVSEINRATGVLVPFGVRAVWVVRHAQKVESALHELFAEYRVRVDREFFRIDFKDAFGLISEYLRTERLENADL
;
A
#
# COMPACT_ATOMS: atom_id res chain seq x y z
N MET A 1 31.15 -4.49 -5.53
CA MET A 1 30.18 -3.38 -5.48
C MET A 1 29.06 -3.76 -6.44
N ALA A 2 27.83 -3.99 -5.97
CA ALA A 2 26.73 -4.37 -6.85
C ALA A 2 26.32 -3.18 -7.72
N GLU A 3 26.23 -3.37 -9.04
CA GLU A 3 25.74 -2.35 -9.97
C GLU A 3 24.26 -2.03 -9.66
N ILE A 4 23.93 -0.74 -9.55
CA ILE A 4 22.56 -0.26 -9.32
C ILE A 4 21.86 -0.16 -10.67
N HIS A 5 21.08 -1.18 -11.02
CA HIS A 5 20.28 -1.20 -12.27
C HIS A 5 18.85 -0.67 -12.09
N GLU A 6 18.49 -0.28 -10.87
CA GLU A 6 17.11 -0.06 -10.45
C GLU A 6 16.68 1.39 -10.71
N LYS A 7 15.78 1.59 -11.68
CA LYS A 7 15.28 2.92 -12.07
C LYS A 7 14.31 3.53 -11.04
N TRP A 8 13.72 2.71 -10.18
CA TRP A 8 12.65 3.11 -9.26
C TRP A 8 13.05 2.82 -7.82
N GLY A 9 12.55 3.63 -6.88
CA GLY A 9 12.65 3.31 -5.47
C GLY A 9 11.92 2.01 -5.14
N PHE A 10 12.38 1.28 -4.13
CA PHE A 10 11.74 0.04 -3.70
C PHE A 10 10.26 0.24 -3.40
N GLY A 11 9.40 -0.62 -3.97
CA GLY A 11 7.93 -0.52 -3.88
C GLY A 11 7.27 0.42 -4.88
N MET A 12 8.03 1.29 -5.55
CA MET A 12 7.51 2.37 -6.40
C MET A 12 7.47 2.05 -7.90
N ALA A 13 7.82 0.82 -8.30
CA ALA A 13 7.82 0.46 -9.71
C ALA A 13 6.41 0.54 -10.30
N PRO A 14 6.22 1.16 -11.48
CA PRO A 14 4.96 1.13 -12.19
C PRO A 14 4.74 -0.26 -12.80
N TYR A 15 3.49 -0.57 -13.14
CA TYR A 15 3.19 -1.79 -13.87
C TYR A 15 3.68 -1.69 -15.32
N LYS A 16 4.09 -2.83 -15.87
CA LYS A 16 4.17 -2.97 -17.32
C LYS A 16 2.74 -3.05 -17.86
N ARG A 17 2.48 -2.47 -19.03
CA ARG A 17 1.13 -2.39 -19.63
C ARG A 17 0.40 -3.74 -19.65
N HIS A 18 1.05 -4.80 -20.14
CA HIS A 18 0.44 -6.14 -20.16
C HIS A 18 0.06 -6.66 -18.75
N THR A 19 0.90 -6.37 -17.74
CA THR A 19 0.66 -6.78 -16.36
C THR A 19 -0.51 -6.00 -15.76
N GLU A 20 -0.60 -4.72 -16.10
CA GLU A 20 -1.72 -3.87 -15.71
C GLU A 20 -3.03 -4.37 -16.31
N ASP A 21 -3.06 -4.61 -17.62
CA ASP A 21 -4.25 -5.11 -18.33
C ASP A 21 -4.73 -6.45 -17.73
N GLN A 22 -3.80 -7.37 -17.44
CA GLN A 22 -4.11 -8.64 -16.78
C GLN A 22 -4.72 -8.45 -15.39
N ARG A 23 -4.16 -7.55 -14.57
CA ARG A 23 -4.64 -7.29 -13.20
C ARG A 23 -5.99 -6.59 -13.18
N VAL A 24 -6.21 -5.65 -14.11
CA VAL A 24 -7.50 -4.96 -14.27
C VAL A 24 -8.56 -5.96 -14.70
N LYS A 25 -8.26 -6.83 -15.69
CA LYS A 25 -9.16 -7.92 -16.07
C LYS A 25 -9.50 -8.83 -14.89
N ALA A 26 -8.48 -9.26 -14.14
CA ALA A 26 -8.70 -10.11 -12.96
C ALA A 26 -9.56 -9.43 -11.89
N ALA A 27 -9.37 -8.12 -11.66
CA ALA A 27 -10.17 -7.35 -10.73
C ALA A 27 -11.64 -7.24 -11.17
N LEU A 28 -11.90 -7.06 -12.47
CA LEU A 28 -13.26 -7.04 -13.04
C LEU A 28 -13.98 -8.39 -12.85
N GLU A 29 -13.34 -9.50 -13.18
CA GLU A 29 -13.93 -10.84 -13.00
C GLU A 29 -14.20 -11.14 -11.51
N VAL A 30 -13.31 -10.71 -10.60
CA VAL A 30 -13.58 -10.85 -9.15
C VAL A 30 -14.72 -9.95 -8.70
N LEU A 31 -14.88 -8.74 -9.26
CA LEU A 31 -16.02 -7.88 -8.96
C LEU A 31 -17.35 -8.52 -9.39
N GLU A 32 -17.38 -9.24 -10.53
CA GLU A 32 -18.55 -9.99 -10.98
C GLU A 32 -18.91 -11.10 -9.99
N VAL A 33 -17.93 -11.88 -9.53
CA VAL A 33 -18.13 -12.91 -8.49
C VAL A 33 -18.66 -12.31 -7.18
N LEU A 34 -18.14 -11.14 -6.77
CA LEU A 34 -18.60 -10.47 -5.55
C LEU A 34 -20.01 -9.86 -5.69
N ALA A 35 -20.48 -9.59 -6.91
CA ALA A 35 -21.80 -9.03 -7.17
C ALA A 35 -22.88 -10.11 -7.30
N ALA A 36 -22.55 -11.26 -7.89
CA ALA A 36 -23.44 -12.40 -8.07
C ALA A 36 -22.72 -13.70 -7.64
N PRO A 37 -22.58 -13.95 -6.33
CA PRO A 37 -21.76 -15.03 -5.83
C PRO A 37 -22.36 -16.41 -6.12
N SER A 38 -21.59 -17.25 -6.82
CA SER A 38 -21.89 -18.67 -7.01
C SER A 38 -20.60 -19.50 -7.10
N VAL A 39 -20.68 -20.79 -6.76
CA VAL A 39 -19.53 -21.71 -6.85
C VAL A 39 -19.02 -21.79 -8.30
N ALA A 40 -19.93 -21.82 -9.28
CA ALA A 40 -19.60 -21.83 -10.70
C ALA A 40 -18.80 -20.57 -11.10
N ALA A 41 -19.31 -19.38 -10.78
CA ALA A 41 -18.65 -18.12 -11.11
C ALA A 41 -17.26 -18.02 -10.45
N ALA A 42 -17.14 -18.42 -9.17
CA ALA A 42 -15.85 -18.43 -8.48
C ALA A 42 -14.86 -19.47 -9.05
N SER A 43 -15.37 -20.59 -9.59
CA SER A 43 -14.55 -21.62 -10.23
C SER A 43 -14.00 -21.14 -11.57
N GLU A 44 -14.85 -20.53 -12.39
CA GLU A 44 -14.45 -19.90 -13.65
C GLU A 44 -13.42 -18.78 -13.42
N ALA A 45 -13.62 -17.94 -12.40
CA ALA A 45 -12.72 -16.85 -12.04
C ALA A 45 -11.52 -17.28 -11.17
N SER A 46 -11.24 -18.58 -10.99
CA SER A 46 -10.23 -19.09 -10.03
C SER A 46 -8.82 -18.52 -10.24
N ALA A 47 -8.42 -18.32 -11.50
CA ALA A 47 -7.15 -17.68 -11.85
C ALA A 47 -7.12 -16.20 -11.41
N SER A 48 -8.19 -15.46 -11.69
CA SER A 48 -8.35 -14.05 -11.35
C SER A 48 -8.45 -13.81 -9.85
N ILE A 49 -9.14 -14.67 -9.11
CA ILE A 49 -9.13 -14.67 -7.63
C ILE A 49 -7.70 -14.83 -7.10
N SER A 50 -6.91 -15.71 -7.72
CA SER A 50 -5.50 -15.89 -7.32
C SER A 50 -4.64 -14.67 -7.62
N GLU A 51 -4.85 -14.00 -8.76
CA GLU A 51 -4.13 -12.79 -9.14
C GLU A 51 -4.47 -11.63 -8.19
N VAL A 52 -5.76 -11.37 -7.94
CA VAL A 52 -6.23 -10.33 -7.02
C VAL A 52 -5.74 -10.57 -5.59
N LYS A 53 -5.77 -11.82 -5.12
CA LYS A 53 -5.13 -12.21 -3.85
C LYS A 53 -3.65 -11.83 -3.82
N GLY A 54 -2.94 -11.97 -4.94
CA GLY A 54 -1.56 -11.54 -5.11
C GLY A 54 -1.37 -10.03 -4.92
N LEU A 55 -2.33 -9.20 -5.32
CA LEU A 55 -2.31 -7.74 -5.13
C LEU A 55 -2.43 -7.35 -3.65
N TYR A 56 -3.31 -8.02 -2.90
CA TYR A 56 -3.43 -7.80 -1.46
C TYR A 56 -2.23 -8.36 -0.69
N ASN A 57 -1.70 -9.52 -1.09
CA ASN A 57 -0.51 -10.11 -0.48
C ASN A 57 0.71 -9.19 -0.54
N ARG A 58 1.03 -8.66 -1.72
CA ARG A 58 2.16 -7.73 -1.86
C ARG A 58 1.93 -6.44 -1.06
N SER A 59 0.68 -5.98 -0.92
CA SER A 59 0.36 -4.76 -0.17
C SER A 59 0.60 -4.90 1.34
N HIS A 60 0.34 -6.08 1.94
CA HIS A 60 0.62 -6.30 3.36
C HIS A 60 2.06 -6.76 3.64
N ARG A 61 2.66 -7.54 2.73
CA ARG A 61 4.05 -8.02 2.87
C ARG A 61 5.10 -6.96 2.55
N GLN A 62 4.80 -6.06 1.61
CA GLN A 62 5.67 -4.96 1.18
C GLN A 62 7.04 -5.45 0.69
N ASP A 63 7.06 -6.58 -0.02
CA ASP A 63 8.26 -7.31 -0.42
C ASP A 63 8.53 -7.28 -1.94
N GLN A 64 7.69 -6.61 -2.72
CA GLN A 64 7.80 -6.51 -4.19
C GLN A 64 8.09 -5.10 -4.66
N TRP A 65 8.75 -4.96 -5.82
CA TRP A 65 9.09 -3.66 -6.41
C TRP A 65 7.89 -2.76 -6.70
N ASP A 66 6.69 -3.31 -6.81
CA ASP A 66 5.44 -2.60 -7.09
C ASP A 66 4.47 -2.56 -5.89
N TRP A 67 4.93 -2.93 -4.69
CA TRP A 67 4.03 -3.08 -3.54
C TRP A 67 3.31 -1.78 -3.19
N PHE A 68 4.01 -0.63 -3.23
CA PHE A 68 3.44 0.67 -2.88
C PHE A 68 2.49 1.14 -3.98
N THR A 69 2.89 0.99 -5.25
CA THR A 69 2.03 1.25 -6.40
C THR A 69 0.71 0.47 -6.29
N THR A 70 0.80 -0.81 -5.92
CA THR A 70 -0.36 -1.69 -5.76
C THR A 70 -1.23 -1.27 -4.58
N TRP A 71 -0.62 -1.11 -3.40
CA TRP A 71 -1.30 -0.69 -2.18
C TRP A 71 -2.05 0.63 -2.39
N TYR A 72 -1.42 1.60 -3.05
CA TYR A 72 -2.01 2.89 -3.35
C TYR A 72 -3.23 2.75 -4.27
N ARG A 73 -3.10 1.98 -5.36
CA ARG A 73 -4.21 1.73 -6.31
C ARG A 73 -5.37 0.95 -5.70
N LEU A 74 -5.12 0.10 -4.70
CA LEU A 74 -6.16 -0.60 -3.96
C LEU A 74 -6.88 0.30 -2.93
N GLY A 75 -6.61 1.61 -2.90
CA GLY A 75 -7.24 2.52 -1.95
C GLY A 75 -6.56 2.55 -0.58
N ARG A 76 -5.30 2.09 -0.47
CA ARG A 76 -4.48 2.12 0.75
C ARG A 76 -5.01 1.27 1.92
N PRO A 77 -5.41 0.00 1.72
CA PRO A 77 -5.88 -0.84 2.81
C PRO A 77 -4.80 -0.97 3.90
N SER A 78 -5.21 -0.98 5.17
CA SER A 78 -4.30 -1.28 6.28
C SER A 78 -3.69 -2.68 6.11
N ARG A 79 -2.51 -2.94 6.68
CA ARG A 79 -1.86 -4.26 6.59
C ARG A 79 -2.78 -5.40 7.08
N PRO A 80 -3.47 -5.28 8.23
CA PRO A 80 -4.41 -6.30 8.67
C PRO A 80 -5.57 -6.49 7.69
N ARG A 81 -6.17 -5.38 7.18
CA ARG A 81 -7.28 -5.44 6.22
C ARG A 81 -6.85 -6.14 4.93
N ALA A 82 -5.71 -5.76 4.35
CA ALA A 82 -5.17 -6.39 3.14
C ALA A 82 -4.88 -7.88 3.35
N ARG A 83 -4.36 -8.28 4.51
CA ARG A 83 -4.17 -9.69 4.87
C ARG A 83 -5.50 -10.44 4.93
N SER A 84 -6.50 -9.91 5.64
CA SER A 84 -7.82 -10.52 5.76
C SER A 84 -8.51 -10.69 4.41
N ILE A 85 -8.38 -9.70 3.51
CA ILE A 85 -8.89 -9.80 2.14
C ILE A 85 -8.17 -10.92 1.36
N ALA A 86 -6.84 -11.00 1.45
CA ALA A 86 -6.07 -12.06 0.78
C ALA A 86 -6.44 -13.47 1.30
N GLU A 87 -6.69 -13.61 2.60
CA GLU A 87 -7.17 -14.85 3.22
C GLU A 87 -8.61 -15.19 2.77
N GLY A 88 -9.51 -14.21 2.71
CA GLY A 88 -10.87 -14.39 2.19
C GLY A 88 -10.90 -14.83 0.72
N LEU A 89 -10.08 -14.22 -0.14
CA LEU A 89 -9.94 -14.62 -1.54
C LEU A 89 -9.35 -16.04 -1.68
N LYS A 90 -8.43 -16.44 -0.79
CA LYS A 90 -7.95 -17.82 -0.72
C LYS A 90 -9.09 -18.78 -0.39
N SER A 91 -9.89 -18.47 0.63
CA SER A 91 -11.03 -19.29 1.02
C SER A 91 -12.07 -19.40 -0.09
N LEU A 92 -12.40 -18.28 -0.74
CA LEU A 92 -13.31 -18.24 -1.89
C LEU A 92 -12.86 -19.20 -3.00
N ARG A 93 -11.56 -19.19 -3.33
CA ARG A 93 -10.97 -20.11 -4.32
C ARG A 93 -10.95 -21.57 -3.86
N THR A 94 -10.80 -21.84 -2.56
CA THR A 94 -10.87 -23.21 -2.03
C THR A 94 -12.28 -23.76 -2.14
N ILE A 95 -13.29 -22.98 -1.75
CA ILE A 95 -14.72 -23.33 -1.88
C ILE A 95 -15.07 -23.59 -3.35
N ALA A 96 -14.58 -22.75 -4.27
CA ALA A 96 -14.80 -22.93 -5.70
C ALA A 96 -14.29 -24.27 -6.27
N LYS A 97 -13.41 -24.98 -5.55
CA LYS A 97 -12.87 -26.29 -5.95
C LYS A 97 -13.57 -27.47 -5.29
N ASP A 98 -14.31 -27.24 -4.22
CA ASP A 98 -14.92 -28.28 -3.40
C ASP A 98 -16.44 -28.15 -3.50
N SER A 99 -17.09 -29.10 -4.15
CA SER A 99 -18.51 -29.06 -4.55
C SER A 99 -19.51 -29.07 -3.39
N SER A 100 -19.05 -28.90 -2.15
CA SER A 100 -19.72 -29.46 -0.97
C SER A 100 -20.53 -28.48 -0.11
N THR A 101 -20.62 -27.17 -0.40
CA THR A 101 -21.74 -26.32 0.13
C THR A 101 -21.79 -24.91 -0.45
N GLU A 102 -22.92 -24.54 -1.08
CA GLU A 102 -23.18 -23.18 -1.59
C GLU A 102 -23.27 -22.13 -0.47
N ASP A 103 -23.83 -22.44 0.70
CA ASP A 103 -23.97 -21.51 1.84
C ASP A 103 -22.62 -20.92 2.31
N SER A 104 -21.53 -21.66 2.08
CA SER A 104 -20.18 -21.22 2.45
C SER A 104 -19.70 -20.02 1.61
N ILE A 105 -20.16 -19.87 0.35
CA ILE A 105 -19.68 -18.81 -0.53
C ILE A 105 -20.21 -17.44 -0.14
N TYR A 106 -21.49 -17.35 0.22
CA TYR A 106 -22.15 -16.11 0.59
C TYR A 106 -21.50 -15.49 1.82
N SER A 107 -21.20 -16.29 2.85
CA SER A 107 -20.54 -15.79 4.07
C SER A 107 -19.12 -15.25 3.83
N VAL A 108 -18.37 -15.86 2.91
CA VAL A 108 -17.03 -15.38 2.53
C VAL A 108 -17.13 -14.08 1.72
N VAL A 109 -18.08 -14.01 0.78
CA VAL A 109 -18.30 -12.83 -0.04
C VAL A 109 -18.81 -11.65 0.79
N GLU A 110 -19.75 -11.88 1.71
CA GLU A 110 -20.20 -10.87 2.67
C GLU A 110 -19.03 -10.31 3.49
N ARG A 111 -18.16 -11.19 4.01
CA ARG A 111 -16.96 -10.76 4.74
C ARG A 111 -16.03 -9.92 3.86
N LEU A 112 -15.81 -10.32 2.61
CA LEU A 112 -14.99 -9.55 1.66
C LEU A 112 -15.60 -8.17 1.38
N GLN A 113 -16.93 -8.08 1.24
CA GLN A 113 -17.64 -6.82 1.06
C GLN A 113 -17.51 -5.92 2.30
N LEU A 114 -17.69 -6.47 3.52
CA LEU A 114 -17.50 -5.74 4.79
C LEU A 114 -16.07 -5.21 4.96
N LEU A 115 -15.08 -5.92 4.42
CA LEU A 115 -13.68 -5.47 4.39
C LEU A 115 -13.42 -4.36 3.35
N GLY A 116 -14.42 -3.93 2.58
CA GLY A 116 -14.30 -2.90 1.56
C GLY A 116 -13.68 -3.37 0.24
N THR A 117 -13.64 -4.69 -0.02
CA THR A 117 -12.99 -5.25 -1.23
C THR A 117 -13.59 -4.69 -2.52
N VAL A 118 -14.92 -4.51 -2.58
CA VAL A 118 -15.60 -3.98 -3.76
C VAL A 118 -15.14 -2.57 -4.09
N SER A 119 -15.16 -1.65 -3.11
CA SER A 119 -14.71 -0.26 -3.29
C SER A 119 -13.22 -0.20 -3.63
N SER A 120 -12.41 -1.03 -2.99
CA SER A 120 -10.98 -1.17 -3.25
C SER A 120 -10.68 -1.59 -4.70
N LEU A 121 -11.38 -2.60 -5.22
CA LEU A 121 -11.20 -3.08 -6.59
C LEU A 121 -11.78 -2.11 -7.64
N ARG A 122 -12.91 -1.45 -7.35
CA ARG A 122 -13.46 -0.42 -8.23
C ARG A 122 -12.48 0.74 -8.42
N GLY A 123 -11.92 1.27 -7.33
CA GLY A 123 -10.88 2.31 -7.39
C GLY A 123 -9.63 1.83 -8.13
N PHE A 124 -9.23 0.56 -7.94
CA PHE A 124 -8.11 -0.04 -8.66
C PHE A 124 -8.33 -0.10 -10.18
N VAL A 125 -9.51 -0.54 -10.62
CA VAL A 125 -9.92 -0.65 -12.04
C VAL A 125 -10.02 0.74 -12.67
N ALA A 126 -10.71 1.68 -12.00
CA ALA A 126 -10.87 3.05 -12.48
C ALA A 126 -9.56 3.85 -12.45
N ASN A 127 -8.51 3.31 -11.80
CA ASN A 127 -7.25 3.99 -11.54
C ASN A 127 -7.47 5.35 -10.84
N GLU A 128 -8.48 5.40 -9.99
CA GLU A 128 -8.83 6.59 -9.23
C GLU A 128 -7.79 6.79 -8.12
N PRO A 129 -7.25 8.00 -7.95
CA PRO A 129 -6.47 8.28 -6.76
C PRO A 129 -7.38 8.11 -5.53
N PRO A 130 -6.87 7.58 -4.42
CA PRO A 130 -7.59 7.61 -3.15
C PRO A 130 -8.03 9.05 -2.83
N PRO A 131 -9.17 9.25 -2.14
CA PRO A 131 -9.68 10.57 -1.80
C PRO A 131 -8.59 11.49 -1.24
N ALA A 132 -8.50 12.69 -1.83
CA ALA A 132 -7.45 13.67 -1.60
C ALA A 132 -7.99 14.83 -0.77
N GLU A 133 -8.11 14.63 0.53
CA GLU A 133 -8.66 15.68 1.42
C GLU A 133 -7.62 16.16 2.45
N LEU A 134 -6.47 15.51 2.56
CA LEU A 134 -5.52 15.71 3.67
C LEU A 134 -4.06 15.60 3.24
N GLY A 135 -3.18 16.18 4.06
CA GLY A 135 -1.75 16.06 3.89
C GLY A 135 -1.24 14.66 4.28
N GLN A 136 -0.04 14.33 3.81
CA GLN A 136 0.59 13.04 4.04
C GLN A 136 1.96 13.25 4.66
N VAL A 137 2.27 12.48 5.69
CA VAL A 137 3.63 12.30 6.21
C VAL A 137 4.14 10.95 5.72
N TYR A 138 5.42 10.87 5.38
CA TYR A 138 6.02 9.66 4.86
C TYR A 138 7.40 9.38 5.46
N ILE A 139 7.77 8.09 5.45
CA ILE A 139 9.15 7.64 5.59
C ILE A 139 9.63 7.15 4.22
N LEU A 140 10.78 7.64 3.77
CA LEU A 140 11.51 7.08 2.64
C LEU A 140 12.83 6.46 3.10
N SER A 141 13.30 5.45 2.39
CA SER A 141 14.66 4.95 2.50
C SER A 141 15.14 4.43 1.15
N THR A 142 16.45 4.23 1.00
CA THR A 142 16.99 3.42 -0.10
C THR A 142 17.04 1.95 0.33
N ARG A 143 17.33 1.05 -0.61
CA ARG A 143 17.44 -0.39 -0.32
C ARG A 143 18.75 -0.73 0.39
N GLU A 144 19.78 0.07 0.13
CA GLU A 144 21.17 -0.03 0.56
C GLU A 144 21.39 0.60 1.93
N SER A 145 20.60 1.63 2.27
CA SER A 145 20.66 2.34 3.57
C SER A 145 19.29 2.30 4.23
N ARG A 146 18.93 1.13 4.77
CA ARG A 146 17.59 0.88 5.35
C ARG A 146 17.39 1.53 6.71
N ASP A 147 18.47 1.86 7.40
CA ASP A 147 18.56 2.50 8.71
C ASP A 147 18.64 4.05 8.61
N ILE A 148 18.81 4.58 7.40
CA ILE A 148 18.75 6.02 7.13
C ILE A 148 17.38 6.34 6.55
N LEU A 149 16.57 7.00 7.36
CA LEU A 149 15.19 7.34 7.05
C LEU A 149 15.08 8.82 6.70
N LYS A 150 14.43 9.12 5.59
CA LYS A 150 13.94 10.47 5.29
C LYS A 150 12.50 10.60 5.76
N ILE A 151 12.26 11.48 6.71
CA ILE A 151 10.90 11.83 7.16
C ILE A 151 10.52 13.15 6.49
N GLY A 152 9.36 13.19 5.84
CA GLY A 152 8.89 14.41 5.18
C GLY A 152 7.38 14.40 4.99
N TYR A 153 6.87 15.46 4.37
CA TYR A 153 5.45 15.60 4.10
C TYR A 153 5.11 16.06 2.68
N THR A 154 3.83 15.97 2.34
CA THR A 154 3.27 16.52 1.11
C THR A 154 1.77 16.78 1.29
N ASN A 155 1.25 17.86 0.68
CA ASN A 155 -0.20 18.10 0.55
C ASN A 155 -0.76 17.58 -0.78
N ARG A 156 0.08 16.90 -1.56
CA ARG A 156 -0.23 16.28 -2.85
C ARG A 156 0.11 14.79 -2.78
N ASP A 157 -0.13 14.05 -3.86
CA ASP A 157 0.25 12.65 -3.99
C ASP A 157 1.75 12.40 -3.69
N VAL A 158 2.05 11.63 -2.65
CA VAL A 158 3.40 11.19 -2.26
C VAL A 158 4.20 10.57 -3.40
N ARG A 159 3.56 9.88 -4.35
CA ARG A 159 4.26 9.31 -5.53
C ARG A 159 4.93 10.40 -6.36
N LYS A 160 4.25 11.54 -6.54
CA LYS A 160 4.80 12.71 -7.24
C LYS A 160 5.96 13.30 -6.46
N ARG A 161 5.80 13.46 -5.14
CA ARG A 161 6.86 14.00 -4.26
C ARG A 161 8.12 13.13 -4.26
N VAL A 162 7.97 11.82 -4.20
CA VAL A 162 9.10 10.87 -4.27
C VAL A 162 9.78 10.92 -5.64
N SER A 163 9.00 11.05 -6.73
CA SER A 163 9.57 11.22 -8.07
C SER A 163 10.38 12.51 -8.21
N GLU A 164 9.89 13.64 -7.64
CA GLU A 164 10.63 14.91 -7.58
C GLU A 164 11.95 14.74 -6.83
N ILE A 165 11.93 14.12 -5.65
CA ILE A 165 13.13 13.86 -4.82
C ILE A 165 14.15 13.03 -5.60
N ASN A 166 13.71 11.95 -6.26
CA ASN A 166 14.59 11.06 -7.00
C ASN A 166 15.18 11.67 -8.28
N ARG A 167 14.67 12.81 -8.77
CA ARG A 167 15.24 13.55 -9.90
C ARG A 167 16.31 14.57 -9.48
N ALA A 168 16.46 14.85 -8.19
CA ALA A 168 17.40 15.85 -7.71
C ALA A 168 18.86 15.44 -7.99
N THR A 169 19.69 16.42 -8.33
CA THR A 169 21.13 16.22 -8.52
C THR A 169 21.76 15.65 -7.24
N GLY A 170 22.47 14.53 -7.35
CA GLY A 170 23.15 13.88 -6.21
C GLY A 170 22.39 12.70 -5.59
N VAL A 171 21.19 12.35 -6.07
CA VAL A 171 20.55 11.08 -5.69
C VAL A 171 21.15 9.95 -6.53
N LEU A 172 21.99 9.12 -5.89
CA LEU A 172 22.63 7.97 -6.54
C LEU A 172 21.70 6.75 -6.61
N VAL A 173 20.95 6.50 -5.53
CA VAL A 173 19.98 5.40 -5.46
C VAL A 173 18.59 5.97 -5.21
N PRO A 174 17.57 5.60 -6.02
CA PRO A 174 16.22 6.06 -5.81
C PRO A 174 15.65 5.69 -4.43
N PHE A 175 15.07 6.68 -3.75
CA PHE A 175 14.29 6.48 -2.54
C PHE A 175 12.97 5.76 -2.84
N GLY A 176 12.69 4.71 -2.08
CA GLY A 176 11.40 4.04 -2.00
C GLY A 176 10.61 4.50 -0.79
N VAL A 177 9.27 4.44 -0.88
CA VAL A 177 8.41 4.68 0.27
C VAL A 177 8.48 3.48 1.20
N ARG A 178 8.56 3.73 2.51
CA ARG A 178 8.49 2.71 3.56
C ARG A 178 7.17 2.76 4.33
N ALA A 179 6.63 3.96 4.55
CA ALA A 179 5.34 4.17 5.19
C ALA A 179 4.76 5.54 4.82
N VAL A 180 3.43 5.66 4.88
CA VAL A 180 2.68 6.90 4.65
C VAL A 180 1.51 6.95 5.61
N TRP A 181 1.30 8.11 6.23
CA TRP A 181 0.15 8.42 7.07
C TRP A 181 -0.61 9.60 6.49
N VAL A 182 -1.94 9.52 6.49
CA VAL A 182 -2.82 10.62 6.12
C VAL A 182 -3.16 11.41 7.37
N VAL A 183 -2.80 12.69 7.39
CA VAL A 183 -2.85 13.53 8.58
C VAL A 183 -3.44 14.90 8.29
N ARG A 184 -4.08 15.49 9.30
CA ARG A 184 -4.39 16.92 9.30
C ARG A 184 -3.12 17.74 9.53
N HIS A 185 -3.00 18.88 8.85
CA HIS A 185 -1.88 19.82 9.01
C HIS A 185 -0.48 19.18 8.84
N ALA A 186 -0.25 18.44 7.76
CA ALA A 186 0.96 17.62 7.58
C ALA A 186 2.30 18.35 7.78
N GLN A 187 2.38 19.64 7.45
CA GLN A 187 3.57 20.45 7.74
C GLN A 187 3.85 20.55 9.25
N LYS A 188 2.83 20.83 10.06
CA LYS A 188 2.98 20.93 11.52
C LYS A 188 3.38 19.57 12.13
N VAL A 189 2.73 18.50 11.65
CA VAL A 189 3.04 17.14 12.05
C VAL A 189 4.49 16.80 11.75
N GLU A 190 4.96 17.11 10.55
CA GLU A 190 6.33 16.83 10.17
C GLU A 190 7.35 17.61 10.99
N SER A 191 7.09 18.88 11.29
CA SER A 191 7.95 19.67 12.18
C SER A 191 8.03 19.06 13.59
N ALA A 192 6.90 18.63 14.16
CA ALA A 192 6.88 17.96 15.46
C ALA A 192 7.60 16.60 15.44
N LEU A 193 7.46 15.83 14.35
CA LEU A 193 8.22 14.59 14.20
C LEU A 193 9.72 14.86 14.08
N HIS A 194 10.13 15.93 13.39
CA HIS A 194 11.53 16.32 13.28
C HIS A 194 12.16 16.67 14.62
N GLU A 195 11.39 17.30 15.52
CA GLU A 195 11.78 17.56 16.91
C GLU A 195 11.86 16.25 17.71
N LEU A 196 10.84 15.39 17.59
CA LEU A 196 10.81 14.06 18.23
C LEU A 196 12.02 13.21 17.86
N PHE A 197 12.46 13.27 16.60
CA PHE A 197 13.61 12.51 16.11
C PHE A 197 14.93 13.29 16.13
N ALA A 198 15.01 14.43 16.81
CA ALA A 198 16.18 15.32 16.77
C ALA A 198 17.51 14.61 17.15
N GLU A 199 17.47 13.71 18.14
CA GLU A 199 18.66 12.94 18.57
C GLU A 199 19.16 11.95 17.51
N TYR A 200 18.28 11.49 16.62
CA TYR A 200 18.62 10.56 15.53
C TYR A 200 19.06 11.30 14.26
N ARG A 201 18.99 12.63 14.22
CA ARG A 201 19.23 13.43 13.02
C ARG A 201 20.69 13.32 12.58
N VAL A 202 20.91 12.88 11.33
CA VAL A 202 22.25 12.65 10.77
C VAL A 202 22.99 13.96 10.51
N ARG A 203 22.26 15.00 10.09
CA ARG A 203 22.79 16.35 9.85
C ARG A 203 21.76 17.38 10.25
N VAL A 204 22.17 18.41 10.98
CA VAL A 204 21.26 19.44 11.53
C VAL A 204 20.40 20.11 10.47
N ASP A 205 20.95 20.33 9.26
CA ASP A 205 20.34 21.01 8.13
C ASP A 205 19.51 20.10 7.21
N ARG A 206 19.36 18.81 7.55
CA ARG A 206 18.70 17.82 6.68
C ARG A 206 17.70 16.97 7.45
N GLU A 207 16.70 16.50 6.72
CA GLU A 207 15.56 15.72 7.23
C GLU A 207 15.86 14.20 7.18
N PHE A 208 17.08 13.80 7.55
CA PHE A 208 17.52 12.40 7.57
C PHE A 208 17.85 11.96 8.99
N PHE A 209 17.37 10.78 9.35
CA PHE A 209 17.42 10.24 10.71
C PHE A 209 17.97 8.82 10.66
N ARG A 210 18.92 8.51 11.55
CA ARG A 210 19.51 7.17 11.69
C ARG A 210 18.80 6.42 12.81
N ILE A 211 17.80 5.63 12.45
CA ILE A 211 16.95 4.86 13.36
C ILE A 211 16.36 3.67 12.60
N ASP A 212 16.11 2.56 13.30
CA ASP A 212 15.42 1.43 12.69
C ASP A 212 14.01 1.81 12.22
N PHE A 213 13.59 1.25 11.08
CA PHE A 213 12.29 1.53 10.51
C PHE A 213 11.14 1.12 11.44
N LYS A 214 11.25 0.00 12.14
CA LYS A 214 10.20 -0.49 13.04
C LYS A 214 9.99 0.49 14.19
N ASP A 215 11.08 1.00 14.75
CA ASP A 215 11.04 1.95 15.87
C ASP A 215 10.47 3.29 15.42
N ALA A 216 10.96 3.83 14.30
CA ALA A 216 10.41 5.07 13.72
C ALA A 216 8.93 4.92 13.35
N PHE A 217 8.53 3.81 12.75
CA PHE A 217 7.12 3.54 12.42
C PHE A 217 6.25 3.50 13.68
N GLY A 218 6.74 2.82 14.74
CA GLY A 218 6.05 2.73 16.03
C GLY A 218 5.85 4.11 16.66
N LEU A 219 6.93 4.89 16.79
CA LEU A 219 6.91 6.22 17.37
C LEU A 219 6.01 7.20 16.62
N ILE A 220 6.06 7.21 15.28
CA ILE A 220 5.17 8.06 14.46
C ILE A 220 3.70 7.64 14.64
N SER A 221 3.41 6.34 14.52
CA SER A 221 2.02 5.87 14.63
C SER A 221 1.45 6.13 16.04
N GLU A 222 2.28 6.00 17.06
CA GLU A 222 1.89 6.34 18.43
C GLU A 222 1.64 7.84 18.61
N TYR A 223 2.54 8.69 18.13
CA TYR A 223 2.37 10.14 18.15
C TYR A 223 1.05 10.56 17.47
N LEU A 224 0.79 10.06 16.27
CA LEU A 224 -0.41 10.42 15.51
C LEU A 224 -1.71 9.94 16.16
N ARG A 225 -1.69 8.76 16.79
CA ARG A 225 -2.82 8.21 17.55
C ARG A 225 -3.11 9.05 18.79
N THR A 226 -2.09 9.41 19.55
CA THR A 226 -2.22 10.23 20.78
C THR A 226 -2.78 11.61 20.47
N GLU A 227 -2.29 12.25 19.42
CA GLU A 227 -2.74 13.58 18.98
C GLU A 227 -4.07 13.56 18.20
N ARG A 228 -4.65 12.38 17.93
CA ARG A 228 -5.89 12.20 17.14
C ARG A 228 -5.79 12.82 15.74
N LEU A 229 -4.59 12.76 15.17
CA LEU A 229 -4.23 13.32 13.86
C LEU A 229 -4.34 12.31 12.72
N GLU A 230 -4.32 11.01 13.06
CA GLU A 230 -4.71 9.94 12.14
C GLU A 230 -6.22 10.00 11.88
N ASN A 231 -6.62 10.03 10.61
CA ASN A 231 -7.99 9.67 10.28
C ASN A 231 -8.05 8.14 10.27
N ALA A 232 -8.44 7.60 11.42
CA ALA A 232 -8.90 6.23 11.51
C ALA A 232 -10.11 6.08 10.57
N ASP A 233 -10.04 5.09 9.70
CA ASP A 233 -11.05 4.71 8.71
C ASP A 233 -11.11 5.53 7.41
N LEU A 234 -10.18 5.17 6.51
CA LEU A 234 -10.48 4.91 5.10
C LEU A 234 -10.06 3.48 4.77
#